data_AF-A0A2R6M992-F1
#
_entry.id   AF-A0A2R6M992-F1
#
_cell.length_a   1.000
_cell.length_b   1.000
_cell.length_c   1.000
_cell.angle_alpha   90.00
_cell.angle_beta   90.00
_cell.angle_gamma   90.00
#
_symmetry.space_group_name_H-M   'P 1'
#
loop_
_entity.id
_entity.type
_entity.pdbx_description
1 polymer ?
#
loop_
_entity_poly.entity_id
_entity_poly.type
_entity_poly.pdbx_seq_one_letter_code
_entity_poly.pdbx_strand_id
1 'polypeptide(L)'
;MELTVLGSGGNSPTPMPTCGCRVCTEAREKGAPYARRGNSLFVHDENVLIDTPELVWESLNRERIEAVDHILLTHFHADHTMGLRVLQALGIEFAYDGMEISV
;
A
#
# COMPACT_ATOMS: atom_id res chain seq x y z
N MET A 1 -15.22 3.14 12.92
CA MET A 1 -14.58 2.21 11.99
C MET A 1 -14.92 2.56 10.56
N GLU A 2 -14.12 3.50 10.04
CA GLU A 2 -14.03 3.82 8.62
C GLU A 2 -12.77 3.16 8.04
N LEU A 3 -12.88 2.59 6.86
CA LEU A 3 -11.82 1.84 6.18
C LEU A 3 -11.71 2.27 4.72
N THR A 4 -10.48 2.48 4.24
CA THR A 4 -10.21 2.71 2.80
C THR A 4 -9.37 1.58 2.24
N VAL A 5 -9.84 0.96 1.16
CA VAL A 5 -9.04 0.00 0.38
C VAL A 5 -8.06 0.78 -0.49
N LEU A 6 -6.81 0.90 -0.01
CA LEU A 6 -5.72 1.55 -0.74
C LEU A 6 -5.33 0.74 -1.98
N GLY A 7 -5.44 -0.59 -1.93
CA GLY A 7 -5.25 -1.44 -3.08
C GLY A 7 -5.80 -2.85 -2.87
N SER A 8 -6.24 -3.46 -3.97
CA SER A 8 -6.96 -4.75 -3.98
C SER A 8 -6.35 -5.76 -4.95
N GLY A 9 -5.11 -5.53 -5.39
CA GLY A 9 -4.27 -6.53 -6.06
C GLY A 9 -3.59 -7.41 -5.01
N GLY A 10 -3.15 -8.60 -5.39
CA GLY A 10 -2.29 -9.42 -4.53
C GLY A 10 -0.81 -9.23 -4.89
N ASN A 11 -0.05 -10.33 -4.84
CA ASN A 11 1.36 -10.38 -5.27
C ASN A 11 1.67 -9.76 -6.64
N SER A 12 0.68 -9.67 -7.52
CA SER A 12 0.83 -9.11 -8.84
C SER A 12 -0.20 -8.00 -9.07
N PRO A 13 0.23 -6.77 -9.41
CA PRO A 13 -0.69 -5.69 -9.71
C PRO A 13 -1.42 -5.95 -11.04
N THR A 14 -2.52 -5.25 -11.25
CA THR A 14 -3.20 -5.17 -12.55
C THR A 14 -3.16 -3.73 -13.01
N PRO A 15 -2.66 -3.41 -14.21
CA PRO A 15 -2.20 -4.32 -15.26
C PRO A 15 -0.83 -4.95 -14.97
N MET A 16 -0.61 -6.16 -15.50
CA MET A 16 0.72 -6.78 -15.52
C MET A 16 1.61 -6.12 -16.57
N PRO A 17 2.94 -6.03 -16.34
CA PRO A 17 3.89 -5.63 -17.36
C PRO A 17 3.73 -6.49 -18.62
N THR A 18 3.82 -5.86 -19.79
CA THR A 18 3.76 -6.49 -21.13
C THR A 18 2.52 -7.35 -21.47
N CYS A 19 1.55 -7.49 -20.56
CA CYS A 19 0.35 -8.28 -20.79
C CYS A 19 -0.66 -7.57 -21.71
N GLY A 20 -1.00 -8.18 -22.85
CA GLY A 20 -2.00 -7.65 -23.81
C GLY A 20 -3.44 -8.15 -23.59
N CYS A 21 -3.75 -8.80 -22.46
CA CYS A 21 -5.09 -9.32 -22.24
C CYS A 21 -6.11 -8.20 -22.03
N ARG A 22 -7.40 -8.48 -22.29
CA ARG A 22 -8.49 -7.50 -22.17
C ARG A 22 -8.51 -6.79 -20.81
N VAL A 23 -8.25 -7.50 -19.71
CA VAL A 23 -8.24 -6.93 -18.35
C VAL A 23 -7.09 -5.93 -18.17
N CYS A 24 -5.87 -6.28 -18.61
CA CYS A 24 -4.73 -5.38 -18.49
C CYS A 24 -4.85 -4.19 -19.44
N THR A 25 -5.39 -4.37 -20.64
CA THR A 25 -5.67 -3.27 -21.57
C THR A 25 -6.67 -2.29 -20.96
N GLU A 26 -7.80 -2.78 -20.45
CA GLU A 26 -8.82 -1.95 -19.80
C GLU A 26 -8.26 -1.22 -18.56
N ALA A 27 -7.46 -1.91 -17.74
CA ALA A 27 -6.83 -1.31 -16.57
C ALA A 27 -5.84 -0.18 -16.94
N ARG A 28 -5.10 -0.31 -18.04
CA ARG A 28 -4.22 0.77 -18.55
C ARG A 28 -5.00 1.98 -19.04
N GLU A 29 -6.11 1.75 -19.74
CA GLU A 29 -6.91 2.82 -20.36
C GLU A 29 -7.77 3.57 -19.34
N LYS A 30 -8.38 2.86 -18.40
CA LYS A 30 -9.38 3.42 -17.48
C LYS A 30 -8.83 3.76 -16.10
N GLY A 31 -7.68 3.24 -15.71
CA GLY A 31 -7.14 3.41 -14.36
C GLY A 31 -8.03 2.75 -13.30
N ALA A 32 -8.05 3.31 -12.08
CA ALA A 32 -8.89 2.80 -11.00
C ALA A 32 -10.39 2.93 -11.35
N PRO A 33 -11.23 1.93 -11.03
CA PRO A 33 -10.95 0.75 -10.18
C PRO A 33 -10.44 -0.49 -10.95
N TYR A 34 -10.25 -0.39 -12.27
CA TYR A 34 -9.77 -1.50 -13.11
C TYR A 34 -8.30 -1.80 -12.86
N ALA A 35 -7.49 -0.75 -12.67
CA ALA A 35 -6.14 -0.86 -12.16
C ALA A 35 -6.17 -1.19 -10.66
N ARG A 36 -5.51 -2.29 -10.29
CA ARG A 36 -5.40 -2.79 -8.92
C ARG A 36 -3.94 -2.77 -8.50
N ARG A 37 -3.61 -1.86 -7.58
CA ARG A 37 -2.30 -1.80 -6.90
C ARG A 37 -2.20 -2.90 -5.84
N GLY A 38 -1.03 -3.08 -5.23
CA GLY A 38 -0.83 -4.11 -4.21
C GLY A 38 -1.79 -3.98 -3.02
N ASN A 39 -1.93 -5.07 -2.26
CA ASN A 39 -2.88 -5.18 -1.16
C ASN A 39 -2.53 -4.22 -0.01
N SER A 40 -3.44 -3.30 0.30
CA SER A 40 -3.27 -2.42 1.46
C SER A 40 -4.61 -1.83 1.88
N LEU A 41 -4.77 -1.61 3.18
CA LEU A 41 -5.95 -1.01 3.80
C LEU A 41 -5.50 0.14 4.70
N PHE A 42 -6.33 1.17 4.80
CA PHE A 42 -6.17 2.23 5.78
C PHE A 42 -7.33 2.23 6.76
N VAL A 43 -7.02 2.25 8.06
CA VAL A 43 -8.00 2.39 9.15
C VAL A 43 -7.94 3.81 9.67
N HIS A 44 -9.00 4.59 9.43
CA HIS A 44 -8.98 6.03 9.74
C HIS A 44 -9.09 6.35 11.23
N ASP A 45 -9.74 5.48 12.00
CA ASP A 45 -9.96 5.73 13.44
C ASP A 45 -8.64 5.97 14.21
N GLU A 46 -7.56 5.29 13.80
CA GLU A 46 -6.24 5.30 14.46
C GLU A 46 -5.08 5.52 13.44
N ASN A 47 -5.39 6.03 12.24
CA ASN A 47 -4.45 6.23 11.13
C ASN A 47 -3.50 5.05 10.86
N VAL A 48 -4.06 3.83 10.84
CA VAL A 48 -3.28 2.60 10.65
C VAL A 48 -3.19 2.24 9.19
N LEU A 49 -1.97 2.15 8.67
CA LEU A 49 -1.67 1.55 7.38
C LEU A 49 -1.42 0.05 7.54
N ILE A 50 -2.30 -0.77 6.96
CA ILE A 50 -2.13 -2.22 6.90
C ILE A 50 -1.42 -2.58 5.60
N ASP A 51 -0.26 -3.22 5.73
CA ASP A 51 0.69 -3.56 4.67
C ASP A 51 1.20 -2.38 3.84
N THR A 52 2.41 -2.54 3.31
CA THR A 52 3.12 -1.55 2.50
C THR A 52 3.60 -2.19 1.19
N PRO A 53 2.69 -2.44 0.22
CA PRO A 53 3.07 -2.92 -1.10
C PRO A 53 3.96 -1.90 -1.83
N GLU A 54 4.61 -2.36 -2.91
CA GLU A 54 5.30 -1.44 -3.83
C GLU A 54 4.38 -0.29 -4.25
N LEU A 55 4.93 0.93 -4.24
CA LEU A 55 4.23 2.15 -4.60
C LEU A 55 3.00 2.49 -3.73
N VAL A 56 2.91 2.01 -2.49
CA VAL A 56 1.83 2.38 -1.54
C VAL A 56 1.68 3.90 -1.39
N TRP A 57 2.76 4.67 -1.55
CA TRP A 57 2.75 6.14 -1.56
C TRP A 57 1.78 6.72 -2.59
N GLU A 58 1.60 6.07 -3.76
CA GLU A 58 0.61 6.53 -4.75
C GLU A 58 -0.81 6.39 -4.23
N SER A 59 -1.11 5.30 -3.52
CA SER A 59 -2.43 5.08 -2.93
C SER A 59 -2.71 6.05 -1.79
N LEU A 60 -1.72 6.33 -0.93
CA LEU A 60 -1.85 7.36 0.11
C LEU A 60 -2.16 8.73 -0.50
N ASN A 61 -1.46 9.11 -1.58
CA ASN A 61 -1.73 10.37 -2.30
C ASN A 61 -3.11 10.38 -2.97
N ARG A 62 -3.50 9.28 -3.63
CA ARG A 62 -4.80 9.18 -4.32
C ARG A 62 -5.97 9.37 -3.37
N GLU A 63 -5.88 8.77 -2.20
CA GLU A 63 -6.92 8.83 -1.16
C GLU A 63 -6.75 10.03 -0.21
N ARG A 64 -5.74 10.88 -0.43
CA ARG A 64 -5.43 12.06 0.38
C ARG A 64 -5.27 11.75 1.87
N ILE A 65 -4.54 10.68 2.17
CA ILE A 65 -4.19 10.35 3.55
C ILE A 65 -3.18 11.37 4.07
N GLU A 66 -3.52 12.07 5.16
CA GLU A 66 -2.73 13.17 5.71
C GLU A 66 -1.75 12.73 6.80
N ALA A 67 -2.04 11.63 7.50
CA ALA A 67 -1.22 11.08 8.56
C ALA A 67 -1.27 9.53 8.54
N VAL A 68 -0.17 8.92 8.95
CA VAL A 68 -0.08 7.48 9.22
C VAL A 68 0.62 7.38 10.56
N ASP A 69 -0.12 6.99 11.59
CA ASP A 69 0.42 6.92 12.96
C ASP A 69 0.97 5.53 13.26
N HIS A 70 0.44 4.50 12.61
CA HIS A 70 0.84 3.12 12.82
C HIS A 70 0.94 2.35 11.50
N ILE A 71 1.88 1.41 11.44
CA ILE A 71 1.95 0.41 10.36
C ILE A 71 1.78 -0.99 10.95
N LEU A 72 0.84 -1.74 10.40
CA LEU A 72 0.65 -3.14 10.70
C LEU A 72 1.01 -3.97 9.47
N LEU A 73 2.05 -4.79 9.57
CA LEU A 73 2.42 -5.75 8.54
C LEU A 73 1.76 -7.10 8.84
N THR A 74 1.04 -7.65 7.87
CA THR A 74 0.39 -8.96 8.03
C THR A 74 1.41 -10.10 7.99
N HIS A 75 2.41 -10.00 7.13
CA HIS A 75 3.56 -10.91 7.00
C HIS A 75 4.65 -10.29 6.10
N PHE A 76 5.74 -11.02 5.88
CA PHE A 76 6.97 -10.50 5.25
C PHE A 76 7.20 -10.96 3.80
N HIS A 77 6.13 -11.10 3.00
CA HIS A 77 6.30 -11.23 1.56
C HIS A 77 6.53 -9.87 0.90
N ALA A 78 7.16 -9.88 -0.27
CA ALA A 78 7.59 -8.67 -0.96
C ALA A 78 6.41 -7.73 -1.29
N ASP A 79 5.28 -8.30 -1.69
CA ASP A 79 4.03 -7.60 -1.98
C ASP A 79 3.37 -6.94 -0.77
N HIS A 80 3.84 -7.21 0.45
CA HIS A 80 3.37 -6.56 1.68
C HIS A 80 4.40 -5.58 2.28
N THR A 81 5.66 -5.63 1.86
CA THR A 81 6.78 -4.98 2.58
C THR A 81 7.66 -4.07 1.73
N MET A 82 7.67 -4.22 0.41
CA MET A 82 8.59 -3.47 -0.47
C MET A 82 8.28 -1.97 -0.56
N GLY A 83 7.14 -1.52 -0.03
CA GLY A 83 6.75 -0.12 0.10
C GLY A 83 7.21 0.58 1.38
N LEU A 84 7.88 -0.11 2.32
CA LEU A 84 8.29 0.45 3.62
C LEU A 84 9.13 1.73 3.54
N ARG A 85 9.78 2.00 2.40
CA ARG A 85 10.47 3.27 2.15
C ARG A 85 9.58 4.50 2.32
N VAL A 86 8.26 4.35 2.26
CA VAL A 86 7.28 5.42 2.55
C VAL A 86 7.44 6.00 3.96
N LEU A 87 7.90 5.22 4.93
CA LEU A 87 8.14 5.66 6.31
C LEU A 87 9.12 6.85 6.38
N GLN A 88 10.17 6.84 5.54
CA GLN A 88 11.11 7.95 5.45
C GLN A 88 10.42 9.26 5.00
N ALA A 89 9.45 9.16 4.08
CA ALA A 89 8.71 10.32 3.61
C ALA A 89 7.69 10.83 4.63
N LEU A 90 7.18 9.93 5.48
CA LEU A 90 6.26 10.25 6.57
C LEU A 90 6.97 10.81 7.81
N GLY A 91 8.31 10.80 7.83
CA GLY A 91 9.09 11.27 8.98
C GLY A 91 8.99 10.35 10.19
N ILE A 92 8.57 9.10 9.97
CA ILE A 92 8.47 8.10 11.04
C ILE A 92 9.86 7.49 11.25
N GLU A 93 10.45 7.79 12.40
CA GLU A 93 11.74 7.24 12.81
C GLU A 93 11.54 5.88 13.45
N PHE A 94 12.23 4.87 12.92
CA PHE A 94 12.30 3.56 13.55
C PHE A 94 13.09 3.66 14.86
N ALA A 95 12.44 3.41 15.99
CA ALA A 95 13.15 3.05 17.21
C ALA A 95 13.34 1.52 17.21
N TYR A 96 14.57 1.09 16.92
CA TYR A 96 15.00 -0.30 17.07
C TYR A 96 15.67 -0.45 18.43
N ASP A 97 14.98 -1.05 19.40
CA ASP A 97 15.52 -1.25 20.76
C ASP A 97 16.34 -2.54 20.92
N GLY A 98 16.52 -3.30 19.84
CA GLY A 98 17.20 -4.60 19.84
C GLY A 98 16.27 -5.80 19.93
N MET A 99 14.97 -5.61 20.17
CA MET A 99 13.99 -6.69 20.26
C MET A 99 12.67 -6.37 19.54
N GLU A 100 12.38 -5.09 19.29
CA GLU A 100 11.15 -4.65 18.62
C GLU A 100 11.41 -3.48 17.66
N ILE A 101 10.67 -3.44 16.55
CA ILE A 101 10.57 -2.28 15.68
C ILE A 101 9.29 -1.57 16.09
N SER A 102 9.43 -0.45 16.81
CA SER A 102 8.28 0.44 17.06
C SER A 102 8.20 1.48 15.95
N VAL A 103 6.98 1.62 15.41
CA VAL A 103 6.55 2.62 14.42
C VAL A 103 5.59 3.55 15.14
#